data_AF-A0A2M7W6L5-F1
#
_entry.id   AF-A0A2M7W6L5-F1
#
_cell.length_a   1.000
_cell.length_b   1.000
_cell.length_c   1.000
_cell.angle_alpha   90.00
_cell.angle_beta   90.00
_cell.angle_gamma   90.00
#
_symmetry.space_group_name_H-M   'P 1'
#
loop_
_entity.id
_entity.type
_entity.pdbx_description
1 polymer ?
#
loop_
_entity_poly.entity_id
_entity_poly.type
_entity_poly.pdbx_seq_one_letter_code
_entity_poly.pdbx_strand_id
1 'polypeptide(L)'
;MFKSFWQALLTDFDLIEVSNVVTYVPGWLAASIKSKPVVAWFPDVLGKHWLEFGWFVGLFGWLGEWLSLQLPWTKVISLSRSTAAKLIKAGISPEKITVVHAGIDLKEFE
;
A
#
# COMPACT_ATOMS: atom_id res chain seq x y z
N MET A 1 4.95 14.16 -2.29
CA MET A 1 5.51 12.89 -2.80
C MET A 1 7.02 12.98 -3.03
N PHE A 2 7.51 13.80 -3.97
CA PHE A 2 8.96 13.85 -4.30
C PHE A 2 9.87 14.20 -3.10
N LYS A 3 9.48 15.16 -2.26
CA LYS A 3 10.23 15.49 -1.04
C LYS A 3 10.41 14.29 -0.11
N SER A 4 9.34 13.52 0.14
CA SER A 4 9.36 12.34 1.00
C SER A 4 10.22 11.22 0.41
N PHE A 5 10.19 11.05 -0.92
CA PHE A 5 11.06 10.10 -1.61
C PHE A 5 12.54 10.47 -1.43
N TRP A 6 12.91 11.73 -1.69
CA TRP A 6 14.28 12.19 -1.47
C TRP A 6 14.71 12.11 -0.01
N GLN A 7 13.81 12.46 0.91
CA GLN A 7 14.06 12.32 2.34
C GLN A 7 14.33 10.86 2.71
N ALA A 8 13.56 9.90 2.18
CA ALA A 8 13.83 8.49 2.39
C ALA A 8 15.24 8.11 1.90
N LEU A 9 15.66 8.56 0.72
CA LEU A 9 17.01 8.27 0.23
C LEU A 9 18.14 8.86 1.08
N LEU A 10 17.89 10.01 1.72
CA LEU A 10 18.87 10.74 2.54
C LEU A 10 18.86 10.35 4.02
N THR A 11 17.83 9.67 4.50
CA THR A 11 17.66 9.30 5.91
C THR A 11 18.10 7.86 6.12
N ASP A 12 18.59 7.56 7.32
CA ASP A 12 18.79 6.17 7.74
C ASP A 12 17.53 5.63 8.42
N PHE A 13 17.12 4.43 8.04
CA PHE A 13 15.90 3.78 8.52
C PHE A 13 16.02 2.27 8.37
N ASP A 14 15.26 1.54 9.16
CA ASP A 14 15.27 0.07 9.14
C ASP A 14 14.16 -0.54 8.28
N LEU A 15 13.07 0.21 8.06
CA LEU A 15 11.89 -0.25 7.34
C LEU A 15 11.11 0.94 6.76
N ILE A 16 10.45 0.72 5.61
CA ILE A 16 9.44 1.65 5.06
C ILE A 16 8.06 1.00 5.14
N GLU A 17 7.10 1.76 5.64
CA GLU A 17 5.67 1.46 5.54
C GLU A 17 5.02 2.42 4.53
N VAL A 18 4.12 1.89 3.72
CA VAL A 18 3.37 2.66 2.70
C VAL A 18 1.88 2.34 2.80
N SER A 19 1.03 3.36 2.75
CA SER A 19 -0.37 3.26 3.19
C SER A 19 -1.41 3.64 2.14
N ASN A 20 -1.02 4.02 0.92
CA ASN A 20 -1.96 4.38 -0.14
C ASN A 20 -1.34 4.28 -1.54
N VAL A 21 -2.22 4.33 -2.55
CA VAL A 21 -1.84 4.15 -3.96
C VAL A 21 -0.72 5.09 -4.43
N VAL A 22 -0.66 6.31 -3.87
CA VAL A 22 0.32 7.31 -4.28
C VAL A 22 1.67 7.12 -3.58
N THR A 23 1.74 6.35 -2.49
CA THR A 23 2.97 6.09 -1.74
C THR A 23 3.59 4.74 -2.05
N TYR A 24 2.81 3.76 -2.52
CA TYR A 24 3.27 2.39 -2.78
C TYR A 24 4.51 2.32 -3.68
N VAL A 25 4.41 2.80 -4.92
CA VAL A 25 5.52 2.74 -5.90
C VAL A 25 6.77 3.51 -5.42
N PRO A 26 6.69 4.80 -5.01
CA PRO A 26 7.89 5.51 -4.58
C PRO A 26 8.50 4.93 -3.29
N GLY A 27 7.69 4.47 -2.34
CA GLY A 27 8.21 3.85 -1.11
C GLY A 27 8.89 2.51 -1.37
N TRP A 28 8.33 1.67 -2.25
CA TRP A 28 8.98 0.44 -2.69
C TRP A 28 10.30 0.70 -3.41
N LEU A 29 10.36 1.71 -4.29
CA LEU A 29 11.58 2.11 -4.98
C LEU A 29 12.66 2.56 -3.98
N ALA A 30 12.31 3.43 -3.04
CA ALA A 30 13.25 3.91 -2.03
C ALA A 30 13.77 2.77 -1.15
N ALA A 31 12.90 1.87 -0.72
CA ALA A 31 13.28 0.69 0.07
C ALA A 31 14.21 -0.24 -0.72
N SER A 32 13.90 -0.48 -2.00
CA SER A 32 14.70 -1.33 -2.89
C SER A 32 16.09 -0.76 -3.14
N ILE A 33 16.20 0.55 -3.41
CA ILE A 33 17.49 1.26 -3.55
C ILE A 33 18.34 1.13 -2.28
N LYS A 34 17.69 1.21 -1.10
CA LYS A 34 18.34 1.11 0.21
C LYS A 34 18.52 -0.32 0.71
N SER A 35 18.05 -1.33 -0.03
CA SER A 35 18.00 -2.73 0.42
C SER A 35 17.34 -2.91 1.80
N LYS A 36 16.25 -2.18 2.05
CA LYS A 36 15.49 -2.23 3.31
C LYS A 36 14.15 -2.95 3.09
N PRO A 37 13.59 -3.63 4.13
CA PRO A 37 12.27 -4.22 4.05
C PRO A 37 11.19 -3.15 3.82
N VAL A 38 10.15 -3.53 3.07
CA VAL A 38 9.02 -2.66 2.75
C VAL A 38 7.69 -3.38 3.01
N VAL A 39 6.84 -2.71 3.78
CA VAL A 39 5.51 -3.20 4.18
C VAL A 39 4.45 -2.31 3.59
N ALA A 40 3.48 -2.88 2.89
CA ALA A 40 2.36 -2.13 2.35
C ALA A 40 1.10 -2.37 3.17
N TRP A 41 0.47 -1.30 3.62
CA TRP A 41 -0.85 -1.32 4.23
C TRP A 41 -1.92 -1.00 3.18
N PHE A 42 -2.81 -1.96 2.93
CA PHE A 42 -3.92 -1.82 2.00
C PHE A 42 -5.24 -1.68 2.76
N PRO A 43 -5.91 -0.51 2.67
CA PRO A 43 -7.26 -0.35 3.20
C PRO A 43 -8.28 -1.10 2.35
N ASP A 44 -8.14 -1.05 1.03
CA ASP A 44 -8.93 -1.84 0.07
C ASP A 44 -8.17 -2.06 -1.25
N VAL A 45 -8.75 -2.88 -2.13
CA VAL A 45 -8.39 -3.01 -3.55
C VAL A 45 -9.63 -2.65 -4.37
N LEU A 46 -9.55 -1.56 -5.13
CA LEU A 46 -10.69 -0.99 -5.86
C LEU A 46 -10.84 -1.58 -7.26
N GLY A 47 -9.75 -1.91 -7.94
CA GLY A 47 -9.76 -2.39 -9.32
C GLY A 47 -10.50 -1.42 -10.25
N LYS A 48 -11.52 -1.90 -10.96
CA LYS A 48 -12.28 -1.09 -11.92
C LYS A 48 -13.06 0.07 -11.28
N HIS A 49 -13.33 0.01 -9.96
CA HIS A 49 -14.03 1.08 -9.24
C HIS A 49 -13.23 2.39 -9.23
N TRP A 50 -11.93 2.36 -9.51
CA TRP A 50 -11.16 3.57 -9.74
C TRP A 50 -11.77 4.47 -10.83
N LEU A 51 -12.38 3.89 -11.88
CA LEU A 51 -12.97 4.66 -12.98
C LEU A 51 -14.20 5.50 -12.57
N GLU A 52 -14.77 5.26 -11.40
CA GLU A 52 -15.89 6.03 -10.84
C GLU A 52 -15.45 7.44 -10.38
N PHE A 53 -14.14 7.65 -10.15
CA PHE A 53 -13.57 8.93 -9.74
C PHE A 53 -13.25 9.88 -10.92
N GLY A 54 -13.79 9.59 -12.11
CA GLY A 54 -13.55 10.34 -13.34
C GLY A 54 -12.33 9.84 -14.13
N TRP A 55 -12.24 10.21 -15.41
CA TRP A 55 -11.28 9.61 -16.35
C TRP A 55 -9.81 9.73 -15.90
N PHE A 56 -9.36 10.94 -15.57
CA PHE A 56 -7.95 11.17 -15.23
C PHE A 56 -7.58 10.51 -13.90
N VAL A 57 -8.30 10.85 -12.82
CA VAL A 57 -8.02 10.31 -11.48
C VAL A 57 -8.20 8.80 -11.47
N GLY A 58 -9.26 8.30 -12.11
CA GLY A 58 -9.53 6.88 -12.17
C GLY A 58 -8.50 6.09 -12.96
N LEU A 59 -8.02 6.62 -14.10
CA LEU A 59 -6.95 5.96 -14.86
C LEU A 59 -5.66 5.87 -14.07
N PHE A 60 -5.22 6.99 -13.47
CA PHE A 60 -3.97 7.00 -12.69
C PHE A 60 -4.08 6.20 -11.38
N GLY A 61 -5.23 6.23 -10.71
CA GLY A 61 -5.49 5.42 -9.53
C GLY A 61 -5.50 3.93 -9.86
N TRP A 62 -6.20 3.53 -10.92
CA TRP A 62 -6.21 2.15 -11.39
C TRP A 62 -4.82 1.67 -11.77
N LEU A 63 -4.08 2.46 -12.54
CA LEU A 63 -2.72 2.12 -12.96
C LEU A 63 -1.77 2.03 -11.76
N GLY A 64 -1.86 2.98 -10.82
CA GLY A 64 -1.06 2.99 -9.61
C GLY A 64 -1.33 1.77 -8.73
N GLU A 65 -2.59 1.40 -8.53
CA GLU A 65 -2.98 0.21 -7.78
C GLU A 65 -2.52 -1.06 -8.50
N TRP A 66 -2.74 -1.15 -9.81
CA TRP A 66 -2.30 -2.29 -10.62
C TRP A 66 -0.79 -2.50 -10.53
N LEU A 67 0.01 -1.44 -10.70
CA LEU A 67 1.47 -1.51 -10.53
C LEU A 67 1.84 -1.97 -9.13
N SER A 68 1.18 -1.44 -8.10
CA SER A 68 1.46 -1.75 -6.71
C SER A 68 1.17 -3.22 -6.35
N LEU A 69 0.18 -3.82 -7.00
CA LEU A 69 -0.13 -5.24 -6.83
C LEU A 69 0.93 -6.17 -7.46
N GLN A 70 1.76 -5.67 -8.37
CA GLN A 70 2.87 -6.43 -8.97
C GLN A 70 4.18 -6.31 -8.18
N LEU A 71 4.25 -5.43 -7.17
CA LEU A 71 5.50 -5.17 -6.45
C LEU A 71 5.84 -6.30 -5.46
N PRO A 72 7.11 -6.70 -5.33
CA PRO A 72 7.54 -7.74 -4.40
C PRO A 72 7.62 -7.19 -2.97
N TRP A 73 6.48 -7.09 -2.30
CA TRP A 73 6.40 -6.66 -0.90
C TRP A 73 7.10 -7.64 0.05
N THR A 74 7.70 -7.13 1.12
CA THR A 74 8.21 -7.96 2.23
C THR A 74 7.04 -8.53 3.02
N LYS A 75 6.09 -7.66 3.41
CA LYS A 75 4.81 -8.02 4.03
C LYS A 75 3.71 -7.07 3.55
N VAL A 76 2.47 -7.52 3.66
CA VAL A 76 1.28 -6.74 3.36
C VAL A 76 0.36 -6.77 4.57
N ILE A 77 -0.06 -5.60 5.03
CA ILE A 77 -1.09 -5.46 6.05
C ILE A 77 -2.40 -5.19 5.33
N SER A 78 -3.42 -5.99 5.57
CA SER A 78 -4.76 -5.77 5.03
C SER A 78 -5.71 -5.32 6.13
N LEU A 79 -6.50 -4.29 5.85
CA LEU A 79 -7.44 -3.73 6.83
C LEU A 79 -8.57 -4.70 7.22
N SER A 80 -8.92 -5.62 6.32
CA SER A 80 -10.02 -6.55 6.53
C SER A 80 -9.77 -7.89 5.84
N ARG A 81 -10.53 -8.92 6.24
CA ARG A 81 -10.53 -10.22 5.55
C ARG A 81 -11.02 -10.11 4.09
N SER A 82 -11.93 -9.16 3.81
CA SER A 82 -12.37 -8.84 2.45
C SER A 82 -11.21 -8.32 1.61
N THR A 83 -10.47 -7.32 2.13
CA THR A 83 -9.29 -6.77 1.48
C THR A 83 -8.23 -7.84 1.26
N ALA A 84 -7.98 -8.70 2.26
CA ALA A 84 -7.07 -9.83 2.15
C ALA A 84 -7.45 -10.77 0.99
N ALA A 85 -8.73 -11.13 0.85
CA ALA A 85 -9.20 -11.98 -0.23
C ALA A 85 -8.99 -11.34 -1.61
N LYS A 86 -9.20 -10.02 -1.73
CA LYS A 86 -8.92 -9.28 -2.98
C LYS A 86 -7.43 -9.28 -3.33
N LEU A 87 -6.57 -9.07 -2.33
CA LEU A 87 -5.10 -9.11 -2.50
C LEU A 87 -4.61 -10.49 -2.96
N ILE A 88 -5.13 -11.57 -2.36
CA ILE A 88 -4.83 -12.95 -2.78
C ILE A 88 -5.27 -13.18 -4.22
N LYS A 89 -6.49 -12.74 -4.57
CA LYS A 89 -7.01 -12.83 -5.94
C LYS A 89 -6.15 -12.04 -6.94
N ALA A 90 -5.51 -10.96 -6.49
CA ALA A 90 -4.59 -10.15 -7.29
C ALA A 90 -3.18 -10.75 -7.42
N GLY A 91 -2.89 -11.88 -6.76
CA GLY A 91 -1.62 -12.60 -6.87
C GLY A 91 -0.64 -12.34 -5.72
N ILE A 92 -1.02 -11.58 -4.69
CA ILE A 92 -0.19 -11.45 -3.49
C ILE A 92 -0.26 -12.75 -2.69
N SER A 93 0.91 -13.28 -2.35
CA SER A 93 0.99 -14.56 -1.65
C SER A 93 0.41 -14.50 -0.24
N PRO A 94 -0.46 -15.45 0.17
CA PRO A 94 -1.14 -15.42 1.47
C PRO A 94 -0.21 -15.32 2.68
N GLU A 95 0.97 -15.94 2.64
CA GLU A 95 1.97 -15.89 3.72
C GLU A 95 2.62 -14.52 3.93
N LYS A 96 2.49 -13.63 2.95
CA LYS A 96 2.90 -12.23 3.07
C LYS A 96 1.83 -11.35 3.69
N ILE A 97 0.56 -11.78 3.70
CA ILE A 97 -0.58 -10.97 4.12
C ILE A 97 -0.86 -11.19 5.61
N THR A 98 -1.08 -10.11 6.35
CA THR A 98 -1.56 -10.13 7.74
C THR A 98 -2.74 -9.19 7.86
N VAL A 99 -3.87 -9.68 8.41
CA VAL A 99 -5.07 -8.87 8.62
C VAL A 99 -4.92 -8.09 9.92
N VAL A 100 -4.98 -6.77 9.86
CA VAL A 100 -5.00 -5.87 11.03
C VAL A 100 -6.13 -4.87 10.85
N HIS A 101 -7.16 -4.97 11.69
CA HIS A 101 -8.31 -4.07 11.65
C HIS A 101 -7.96 -2.67 12.17
N ALA A 102 -8.69 -1.65 11.70
CA ALA A 102 -8.56 -0.31 12.25
C ALA A 102 -8.98 -0.31 13.73
N GLY A 103 -8.17 0.36 14.56
CA GLY A 103 -8.54 0.67 15.93
C GLY A 103 -9.47 1.89 15.99
N ILE A 104 -10.13 2.04 17.13
CA ILE A 104 -10.86 3.24 17.53
C ILE A 104 -10.37 3.69 18.91
N ASP A 105 -10.36 4.99 19.18
CA ASP A 105 -10.19 5.49 20.54
C ASP A 105 -11.55 5.49 21.24
N LEU A 106 -11.69 4.66 22.27
CA LEU A 106 -12.96 4.51 22.99
C LEU A 106 -13.36 5.80 23.73
N LYS A 107 -12.40 6.66 24.08
CA LYS A 107 -12.65 7.92 24.79
C LYS A 107 -13.41 8.95 23.95
N GLU A 108 -13.40 8.82 22.61
CA GLU A 108 -14.14 9.72 21.72
C GLU A 108 -15.65 9.40 21.67
N PHE A 109 -16.08 8.27 22.25
CA PHE A 109 -17.46 7.77 22.19
C PHE A 109 -18.10 7.58 23.57
N GLU A 110 -17.44 8.05 24.64
CA GLU A 110 -17.96 8.15 26.01
C GLU A 110 -18.44 9.58 26.30
#